data_AF-A0AAQ0Q849-F1
#
_entry.id   AF-A0AAQ0Q849-F1
#
_cell.length_a   1.000
_cell.length_b   1.000
_cell.length_c   1.000
_cell.angle_alpha   90.00
_cell.angle_beta   90.00
_cell.angle_gamma   90.00
#
_symmetry.space_group_name_H-M   'P 1'
#
loop_
_entity.id
_entity.type
_entity.pdbx_description
1 polymer ?
#
loop_
_entity_poly.entity_id
_entity_poly.type
_entity_poly.pdbx_seq_one_letter_code
_entity_poly.pdbx_strand_id
1 'polypeptide(L)' 'MVADRTVQSKGTFKGCYIYSFKKDGSRYKTATWHEAYGSKNAEEVLARLQKLNPGKKFELA' A
#
# COMPACT_ATOMS: atom_id res chain seq x y z
N MET A 1 13.53 -20.12 19.35
CA MET A 1 13.49 -19.13 18.25
C MET A 1 12.13 -19.21 17.57
N VAL A 2 11.17 -18.41 18.00
CA VAL A 2 10.06 -18.02 17.12
C VAL A 2 9.80 -16.57 17.49
N ALA A 3 10.19 -15.66 16.60
CA ALA A 3 9.78 -14.27 16.73
C ALA A 3 8.27 -14.31 16.47
N ASP A 4 7.52 -14.42 17.56
CA ASP A 4 6.07 -14.30 17.59
C ASP A 4 5.75 -12.92 17.02
N ARG A 5 5.44 -12.87 15.71
CA ARG A 5 5.07 -11.64 14.97
C ARG A 5 3.67 -11.13 15.39
N THR A 6 3.25 -11.42 16.62
CA THR A 6 2.03 -10.95 17.28
C THR A 6 2.20 -9.56 17.90
N VAL A 7 3.33 -8.89 17.68
CA VAL A 7 3.40 -7.41 17.69
C VAL A 7 2.83 -6.86 16.39
N GLN A 8 1.63 -7.32 16.00
CA GLN A 8 0.68 -6.39 15.40
C GLN A 8 0.31 -5.44 16.53
N SER A 9 1.13 -4.39 16.66
CA SER A 9 0.82 -3.25 17.51
C SER A 9 -0.65 -2.95 17.35
N LYS A 10 -1.35 -2.75 18.48
CA LYS A 10 -2.55 -1.89 18.58
C LYS A 10 -2.19 -0.45 18.19
N GLY A 11 -1.52 -0.28 17.06
CA GLY A 11 -1.13 0.96 16.45
C GLY A 11 -1.88 0.97 15.14
N THR A 12 -2.85 1.87 15.07
CA THR A 12 -3.56 2.25 13.84
C THR A 12 -2.62 2.13 12.66
N PHE A 13 -2.96 1.25 11.70
CA PHE A 13 -2.24 1.17 10.44
C PHE A 13 -2.15 2.60 9.89
N LYS A 14 -0.93 3.15 9.85
CA LYS A 14 -0.72 4.58 9.54
C LYS A 14 -0.73 4.82 8.04
N GLY A 15 -0.40 3.79 7.26
CA GLY A 15 -0.26 3.87 5.82
C GLY A 15 0.74 2.85 5.32
N CYS A 16 0.93 2.84 4.00
CA CYS A 16 1.92 2.03 3.32
C CYS A 16 2.56 2.80 2.17
N TYR A 17 3.77 2.38 1.81
CA TYR A 17 4.39 2.80 0.56
C TYR A 17 3.82 1.97 -0.58
N ILE A 18 3.40 2.64 -1.65
CA ILE A 18 2.85 2.00 -2.84
C ILE A 18 3.61 2.49 -4.05
N TYR A 19 4.06 1.54 -4.86
CA TYR A 19 4.63 1.80 -6.16
C TYR A 19 3.52 1.93 -7.19
N SER A 20 3.53 3.05 -7.90
CA SER A 20 2.69 3.21 -9.08
C SER A 20 3.38 2.62 -10.29
N PHE A 21 2.59 2.20 -11.27
CA PHE A 21 3.07 1.82 -12.60
C PHE A 21 2.65 2.87 -13.61
N LYS A 22 3.55 3.15 -14.55
CA LYS A 22 3.25 3.96 -15.73
C LYS A 22 2.32 3.19 -16.65
N LYS A 23 1.65 3.92 -17.54
CA LYS A 23 0.79 3.38 -18.60
C LYS A 23 1.56 2.45 -19.55
N ASP A 24 2.88 2.63 -19.63
CA ASP A 24 3.83 1.82 -20.39
C ASP A 24 4.21 0.49 -19.70
N GLY A 25 3.69 0.21 -18.49
CA GLY A 25 4.02 -0.99 -17.71
C GLY A 25 5.29 -0.86 -16.86
N SER A 26 6.06 0.23 -17.01
CA SER A 26 7.23 0.51 -16.16
C SER A 26 6.82 0.97 -14.75
N ARG A 27 7.37 0.34 -13.70
CA ARG A 27 7.20 0.75 -12.30
C ARG A 27 7.93 2.07 -12.03
N TYR A 28 7.31 2.98 -11.28
CA TYR A 28 8.01 4.18 -10.78
C TYR A 28 9.11 3.75 -9.80
N LYS A 29 10.30 4.35 -9.90
CA LYS A 29 11.43 4.06 -9.00
C LYS A 29 11.13 4.48 -7.54
N THR A 30 10.23 5.43 -7.37
CA THR A 30 9.84 5.96 -6.06
C THR A 30 8.50 5.39 -5.64
N ALA A 31 8.45 4.79 -4.45
CA ALA A 31 7.17 4.49 -3.80
C ALA A 31 6.60 5.77 -3.19
N THR A 32 5.29 5.93 -3.30
CA THR A 32 4.57 7.02 -2.67
C THR A 32 4.01 6.53 -1.35
N TRP A 33 4.21 7.29 -0.26
CA TRP A 33 3.52 7.01 0.99
C TRP A 33 2.04 7.33 0.83
N HIS A 34 1.19 6.36 1.13
CA HIS A 34 -0.24 6.53 1.23
C HIS A 34 -0.68 6.26 2.65
N GLU A 35 -1.26 7.28 3.28
CA GLU A 35 -1.88 7.13 4.58
C GLU A 35 -3.05 6.15 4.51
N ALA A 36 -3.31 5.49 5.63
CA ALA A 36 -4.38 4.52 5.73
C ALA A 36 -5.77 5.14 5.53
N TYR A 37 -6.00 6.39 5.96
CA TYR A 37 -7.34 7.02 5.94
C TYR A 37 -8.44 6.08 6.47
N GLY A 38 -8.18 5.39 7.59
CA GLY A 38 -9.11 4.42 8.19
C GLY A 38 -9.03 3.00 7.61
N SER A 39 -8.20 2.75 6.59
CA SER A 39 -7.87 1.40 6.14
C SER A 39 -7.18 0.62 7.26
N LYS A 40 -7.57 -0.65 7.39
CA LYS A 40 -6.97 -1.51 8.42
C LYS A 40 -5.65 -2.11 7.96
N ASN A 41 -5.48 -2.24 6.64
CA ASN A 41 -4.34 -2.89 6.01
C ASN A 41 -3.95 -2.18 4.71
N ALA A 42 -2.74 -2.51 4.25
CA ALA A 42 -2.17 -1.95 3.03
C ALA A 42 -2.93 -2.34 1.74
N GLU A 43 -3.58 -3.51 1.75
CA GLU A 43 -4.42 -3.99 0.65
C GLU A 43 -5.67 -3.12 0.44
N GLU A 44 -6.28 -2.61 1.51
CA GLU A 44 -7.42 -1.70 1.38
C GLU A 44 -7.01 -0.36 0.77
N VAL A 45 -5.84 0.16 1.17
CA VAL A 45 -5.27 1.37 0.57
C VAL A 45 -4.99 1.13 -0.92
N LEU A 46 -4.44 -0.02 -1.27
CA LEU A 46 -4.18 -0.42 -2.64
C LEU A 46 -5.48 -0.56 -3.46
N ALA A 47 -6.49 -1.23 -2.92
CA ALA A 47 -7.79 -1.41 -3.57
C ALA A 47 -8.48 -0.06 -3.81
N ARG A 48 -8.41 0.86 -2.83
CA ARG A 48 -8.91 2.23 -2.98
C ARG A 48 -8.16 2.99 -4.08
N LEU A 49 -6.83 2.88 -4.13
CA LEU A 49 -6.02 3.53 -5.16
C LEU A 49 -6.31 3.00 -6.57
N GLN A 50 -6.44 1.67 -6.70
CA GLN A 50 -6.87 1.02 -7.93
C GLN A 50 -8.27 1.49 -8.36
N LYS A 51 -9.22 1.58 -7.42
CA LYS A 51 -10.59 2.08 -7.68
C LYS A 51 -10.60 3.55 -8.11
N LEU A 52 -9.78 4.40 -7.50
CA LEU A 52 -9.66 5.82 -7.84
C LEU A 52 -8.94 6.05 -9.17
N ASN A 53 -8.10 5.11 -9.61
CA ASN A 53 -7.32 5.23 -10.84
C ASN A 53 -7.50 3.97 -11.70
N PRO A 54 -8.65 3.82 -12.40
CA PRO A 54 -9.00 2.62 -13.18
C PRO A 54 -8.14 2.34 -14.44
N GLY A 55 -6.95 2.93 -14.53
CA GLY A 55 -5.98 2.68 -15.60
C GLY A 55 -4.53 2.64 -15.12
N LYS A 56 -4.31 2.60 -13.80
CA LYS A 56 -2.98 2.52 -13.19
C LYS A 56 -2.89 1.24 -12.38
N LYS A 57 -1.78 0.52 -12.58
CA LYS A 57 -1.39 -0.56 -11.66
C LYS A 57 -0.68 0.05 -10.47
N PHE A 58 -0.94 -0.52 -9.30
CA PHE A 58 -0.28 -0.17 -8.05
C PHE A 58 0.20 -1.47 -7.40
N GLU A 59 1.33 -1.42 -6.71
CA GLU A 59 1.87 -2.56 -5.97
C GLU A 59 2.40 -2.09 -4.62
N LEU A 60 2.22 -2.92 -3.60
CA LEU A 60 2.77 -2.65 -2.28
C LEU A 60 4.30 -2.71 -2.32
N ALA A 61 4.93 -1.81 -1.57
CA ALA A 61 6.38 -1.72 -1.49
C ALA A 61 7.05 -2.88 -0.78
#